data_AF-A0A2H5VBH9-F1
#
_entry.id   AF-A0A2H5VBH9-F1
#
_cell.length_a   1.000
_cell.length_b   1.000
_cell.length_c   1.000
_cell.angle_alpha   90.00
_cell.angle_beta   90.00
_cell.angle_gamma   90.00
#
_symmetry.space_group_name_H-M   'P 1'
#
loop_
_entity.id
_entity.type
_entity.pdbx_description
1 polymer ?
#
loop_
_entity_poly.entity_id
_entity_poly.type
_entity_poly.pdbx_seq_one_letter_code
_entity_poly.pdbx_strand_id
1 'polypeptide(L)'
;MPIRKIDAIAIALLLVYFAVLPKIEQPFITTFFIFWITAYTLDAASTVLSRNITYETNRIFALFARMLGPLPALAVHFAIEVLFITFLPFVFLRMLSIEASAFIAMVTGMLHAYAALSNIMFRPSSSSSSTTNKSIYFGSYRLHTLYI
;
A
#
# COMPACT_ATOMS: atom_id res chain seq x y z
N MET A 1 10.58 -13.58 2.33
CA MET A 1 9.25 -14.23 2.19
C MET A 1 8.23 -13.94 3.34
N PRO A 2 8.19 -12.76 4.00
CA PRO A 2 7.19 -12.48 5.05
C PRO A 2 5.83 -11.96 4.54
N ILE A 3 5.74 -11.41 3.32
CA ILE A 3 4.55 -10.77 2.74
C ILE A 3 3.30 -11.68 2.79
N ARG A 4 3.45 -12.99 2.53
CA ARG A 4 2.31 -13.92 2.50
C ARG A 4 1.68 -14.17 3.88
N LYS A 5 2.39 -13.88 4.98
CA LYS A 5 1.87 -14.13 6.33
C LYS A 5 0.87 -13.06 6.76
N ILE A 6 1.12 -11.79 6.43
CA ILE A 6 0.21 -10.70 6.83
C ILE A 6 -1.11 -10.76 6.06
N ASP A 7 -1.07 -11.14 4.78
CA ASP A 7 -2.27 -11.34 3.96
C ASP A 7 -3.17 -12.43 4.56
N ALA A 8 -2.58 -13.55 4.98
CA ALA A 8 -3.31 -14.65 5.61
C ALA A 8 -3.93 -14.23 6.95
N ILE A 9 -3.22 -13.42 7.75
CA ILE A 9 -3.75 -12.88 9.01
C ILE A 9 -4.91 -11.93 8.74
N ALA A 10 -4.78 -11.03 7.77
CA ALA A 10 -5.84 -10.11 7.37
C ALA A 10 -7.11 -10.86 6.93
N ILE A 11 -6.95 -11.88 6.08
CA ILE A 11 -8.06 -12.74 5.65
C ILE A 11 -8.69 -13.46 6.86
N ALA A 12 -7.88 -14.04 7.74
CA ALA A 12 -8.39 -14.73 8.92
C ALA A 12 -9.18 -13.79 9.85
N LEU A 13 -8.70 -12.56 10.08
CA LEU A 13 -9.41 -11.55 10.88
C LEU A 13 -10.75 -11.18 10.26
N LEU A 14 -10.82 -10.99 8.94
CA LEU A 14 -12.08 -10.72 8.24
C LEU A 14 -13.06 -11.89 8.39
N LEU A 15 -12.60 -13.12 8.18
CA LEU A 15 -13.46 -14.31 8.33
C LEU A 15 -14.00 -14.47 9.76
N VAL A 16 -13.15 -14.26 10.76
CA VAL A 16 -13.56 -14.32 12.18
C VAL A 16 -14.57 -13.22 12.49
N TYR A 17 -14.33 -11.99 12.02
CA TYR A 17 -15.27 -10.89 12.21
C TYR A 17 -16.64 -11.19 11.60
N PHE A 18 -16.69 -11.64 10.34
CA PHE A 18 -17.96 -11.96 9.68
C PHE A 18 -18.66 -13.20 10.25
N ALA A 19 -17.92 -14.11 10.91
CA ALA A 19 -18.50 -15.25 11.60
C ALA A 19 -19.13 -14.87 12.95
N VAL A 20 -18.54 -13.92 13.68
CA VAL A 20 -18.96 -13.57 15.05
C VAL A 20 -19.84 -12.32 15.11
N LEU A 21 -19.66 -11.38 14.18
CA LEU A 21 -20.36 -10.09 14.10
C LEU A 21 -20.36 -9.32 15.42
N PRO A 22 -19.19 -9.07 16.03
CA PRO A 22 -19.11 -8.31 17.27
C PRO A 22 -19.58 -6.88 17.03
N LYS A 23 -20.32 -6.32 18.01
CA LYS A 23 -20.65 -4.88 18.01
C LYS A 23 -19.37 -4.08 18.24
N ILE A 24 -19.14 -3.10 17.40
CA ILE A 24 -18.01 -2.16 17.53
C ILE A 24 -18.56 -0.87 18.14
N GLU A 25 -17.95 -0.40 19.23
CA GLU A 25 -18.36 0.86 19.84
C GLU A 25 -18.02 2.04 18.93
N GLN A 26 -18.85 3.08 18.97
CA GLN A 26 -18.75 4.26 18.11
C GLN A 26 -17.36 4.92 18.08
N PRO A 27 -16.61 5.04 19.20
CA PRO A 27 -15.27 5.62 19.15
C PRO A 27 -14.32 4.83 18.25
N PHE A 28 -14.38 3.50 18.26
CA PHE A 28 -13.51 2.64 17.47
C PHE A 28 -13.80 2.71 15.98
N ILE A 29 -15.07 2.91 15.58
CA ILE A 29 -15.46 3.08 14.18
C ILE A 29 -14.65 4.22 13.55
N THR A 30 -14.68 5.40 14.19
CA THR A 30 -13.94 6.58 13.73
C THR A 30 -12.43 6.34 13.75
N THR A 31 -11.91 5.74 14.84
CA THR A 31 -10.48 5.43 14.95
C THR A 31 -9.99 4.49 13.84
N PHE A 32 -10.79 3.50 13.44
CA PHE A 32 -10.40 2.58 12.37
C PHE A 32 -10.30 3.26 11.01
N PHE A 33 -11.22 4.17 10.67
CA PHE A 33 -11.12 4.96 9.44
C PHE A 33 -9.93 5.93 9.47
N ILE A 34 -9.69 6.60 10.60
CA ILE A 34 -8.53 7.48 10.77
C ILE A 34 -7.22 6.69 10.65
N PHE A 35 -7.16 5.52 11.26
CA PHE A 35 -6.00 4.64 11.16
C PHE A 35 -5.77 4.21 9.71
N TRP A 36 -6.81 3.77 9.01
CA TRP A 36 -6.73 3.38 7.60
C TRP A 36 -6.20 4.52 6.72
N ILE A 37 -6.79 5.71 6.77
CA ILE A 37 -6.37 6.82 5.90
C ILE A 37 -4.94 7.27 6.21
N THR A 38 -4.54 7.22 7.48
CA THR A 38 -3.17 7.53 7.91
C THR A 38 -2.19 6.50 7.36
N ALA A 39 -2.49 5.20 7.53
CA ALA A 39 -1.65 4.12 7.04
C ALA A 39 -1.54 4.13 5.51
N TYR A 40 -2.67 4.35 4.81
CA TYR A 40 -2.71 4.54 3.36
C TYR A 40 -1.79 5.67 2.91
N THR A 41 -1.87 6.82 3.57
CA THR A 41 -1.06 7.99 3.22
C THR A 41 0.43 7.73 3.45
N LEU A 42 0.78 7.03 4.54
CA LEU A 42 2.17 6.62 4.81
C LEU A 42 2.69 5.63 3.76
N ASP A 43 1.87 4.65 3.38
CA ASP A 43 2.21 3.68 2.33
C ASP A 43 2.44 4.38 1.00
N ALA A 44 1.49 5.20 0.58
CA ALA A 44 1.61 6.03 -0.61
C ALA A 44 2.84 6.94 -0.61
N ALA A 45 3.11 7.64 0.49
CA ALA A 45 4.27 8.50 0.61
C ALA A 45 5.56 7.69 0.51
N SER A 46 5.63 6.56 1.22
CA SER A 46 6.79 5.66 1.17
C SER A 46 7.04 5.15 -0.26
N THR A 47 5.96 4.87 -0.98
CA THR A 47 5.97 4.35 -2.35
C THR A 47 6.44 5.41 -3.35
N VAL A 48 5.83 6.61 -3.34
CA VAL A 48 6.19 7.72 -4.25
C VAL A 48 7.62 8.20 -4.00
N LEU A 49 8.07 8.19 -2.75
CA LEU A 49 9.45 8.54 -2.39
C LEU A 49 10.43 7.41 -2.74
N SER A 50 9.96 6.16 -2.85
CA SER A 50 10.78 5.06 -3.34
C SER A 50 10.97 5.21 -4.85
N ARG A 51 12.16 5.66 -5.27
CA ARG A 51 12.50 5.75 -6.71
C ARG A 51 12.63 4.38 -7.38
N ASN A 52 12.48 3.29 -6.62
CA ASN A 52 12.69 1.93 -7.09
C ASN A 52 11.44 1.08 -6.87
N ILE A 53 10.53 1.14 -7.84
CA ILE A 53 9.27 0.37 -7.94
C ILE A 53 9.46 -1.16 -7.88
N THR A 54 10.69 -1.67 -7.90
CA THR A 54 11.01 -3.09 -7.85
C THR A 54 10.75 -3.69 -6.47
N TYR A 55 10.87 -2.89 -5.40
CA TYR A 55 10.59 -3.31 -4.02
C TYR A 55 9.17 -3.00 -3.58
N GLU A 56 8.36 -2.43 -4.47
CA GLU A 56 7.01 -1.99 -4.15
C GLU A 56 6.14 -3.19 -3.80
N THR A 57 5.78 -3.27 -2.51
CA THR A 57 4.92 -4.34 -2.02
C THR A 57 3.50 -4.17 -2.53
N ASN A 58 3.08 -2.92 -2.82
CA ASN A 58 1.80 -2.63 -3.45
C ASN A 58 1.86 -2.72 -4.99
N ARG A 59 1.65 -3.93 -5.50
CA ARG A 59 1.70 -4.22 -6.94
C ARG A 59 0.64 -3.47 -7.75
N ILE A 60 -0.53 -3.21 -7.17
CA ILE A 60 -1.64 -2.51 -7.85
C ILE A 60 -1.27 -1.05 -8.05
N PHE A 61 -0.76 -0.39 -6.99
CA PHE A 61 -0.27 0.97 -7.12
C PHE A 61 0.87 1.07 -8.14
N ALA A 62 1.86 0.17 -8.08
CA ALA A 62 2.98 0.16 -9.03
C ALA A 62 2.51 0.01 -10.50
N LEU A 63 1.47 -0.80 -10.73
CA LEU A 63 0.86 -0.94 -12.05
C LEU A 63 0.24 0.38 -12.53
N PHE A 64 -0.63 0.99 -11.72
CA PHE A 64 -1.28 2.25 -12.08
C PHE A 64 -0.27 3.40 -12.24
N ALA A 65 0.75 3.46 -11.39
CA ALA A 65 1.79 4.49 -11.43
C ALA A 65 2.58 4.44 -12.74
N ARG A 66 2.84 3.25 -13.28
CA ARG A 66 3.48 3.08 -14.60
C ARG A 66 2.59 3.52 -15.76
N MET A 67 1.27 3.38 -15.64
CA MET A 67 0.31 3.69 -16.71
C MET A 67 -0.13 5.16 -16.72
N LEU A 68 -0.38 5.73 -15.55
CA LEU A 68 -1.05 7.03 -15.40
C LEU A 68 -0.15 8.11 -14.78
N GLY A 69 1.02 7.72 -14.28
CA GLY A 69 1.84 8.55 -13.41
C GLY A 69 1.43 8.43 -11.93
N PRO A 70 2.28 8.91 -11.00
CA PRO A 70 2.16 8.62 -9.57
C PRO A 70 0.93 9.27 -8.90
N LEU A 71 0.61 10.53 -9.25
CA LEU A 71 -0.51 11.24 -8.63
C LEU A 71 -1.89 10.70 -9.07
N PRO A 72 -2.16 10.47 -10.37
CA PRO A 72 -3.41 9.84 -10.78
C PRO A 72 -3.54 8.41 -10.28
N ALA A 73 -2.43 7.64 -10.21
CA ALA A 73 -2.43 6.30 -9.64
C ALA A 73 -2.86 6.29 -8.17
N LEU A 74 -2.40 7.27 -7.38
CA LEU A 74 -2.83 7.43 -5.99
C LEU A 74 -4.33 7.67 -5.87
N ALA A 75 -4.89 8.55 -6.71
CA ALA A 75 -6.31 8.85 -6.69
C ALA A 75 -7.16 7.63 -7.09
N VAL A 76 -6.75 6.90 -8.14
CA VAL A 76 -7.44 5.68 -8.59
C VAL A 76 -7.37 4.60 -7.53
N HIS A 77 -6.20 4.38 -6.94
CA HIS A 77 -6.01 3.37 -5.90
C HIS A 77 -6.85 3.69 -4.65
N PHE A 78 -6.87 4.95 -4.22
CA PHE A 78 -7.74 5.41 -3.12
C PHE A 78 -9.22 5.18 -3.42
N ALA A 79 -9.68 5.50 -4.64
CA ALA A 79 -11.07 5.29 -5.04
C ALA A 79 -11.46 3.80 -5.03
N ILE A 80 -10.56 2.91 -5.49
CA ILE A 80 -10.75 1.46 -5.44
C ILE A 80 -10.86 0.98 -3.99
N GLU A 81 -10.01 1.49 -3.09
CA GLU A 81 -10.08 1.11 -1.67
C GLU A 81 -11.35 1.59 -0.98
N VAL A 82 -11.79 2.83 -1.25
CA VAL A 82 -13.07 3.33 -0.73
C VAL A 82 -14.21 2.43 -1.18
N LEU A 83 -14.23 2.06 -2.47
CA LEU A 83 -15.24 1.14 -3.00
C LEU A 83 -15.13 -0.24 -2.34
N PHE A 84 -13.92 -0.78 -2.17
CA PHE A 84 -13.69 -2.06 -1.54
C PHE A 84 -14.16 -2.07 -0.08
N ILE A 85 -13.75 -1.09 0.72
CA ILE A 85 -14.09 -0.97 2.15
C ILE A 85 -15.60 -0.82 2.35
N THR A 86 -16.27 -0.05 1.49
CA THR A 86 -17.71 0.21 1.60
C THR A 86 -18.58 -0.91 1.03
N PHE A 87 -18.12 -1.61 -0.03
CA PHE A 87 -18.91 -2.62 -0.73
C PHE A 87 -18.65 -4.06 -0.25
N LEU A 88 -17.45 -4.36 0.26
CA LEU A 88 -17.14 -5.70 0.76
C LEU A 88 -18.09 -6.19 1.88
N PRO A 89 -18.55 -5.35 2.84
CA PRO A 89 -19.58 -5.76 3.81
C PRO A 89 -20.83 -6.34 3.15
N PHE A 90 -21.26 -5.78 2.01
CA PHE A 90 -22.45 -6.21 1.30
C PHE A 90 -22.34 -7.64 0.77
N VAL A 91 -21.13 -8.08 0.40
CA VAL A 91 -20.89 -9.46 -0.08
C VAL A 91 -21.21 -10.48 1.00
N PHE A 92 -20.83 -10.20 2.25
CA PHE A 92 -20.98 -11.11 3.38
C PHE A 92 -22.32 -10.95 4.10
N LEU A 93 -22.75 -9.70 4.34
CA LEU A 93 -23.92 -9.40 5.16
C LEU A 93 -25.19 -9.16 4.35
N ARG A 94 -25.08 -8.98 3.03
CA ARG A 94 -26.18 -8.53 2.15
C ARG A 94 -26.79 -7.17 2.56
N MET A 95 -26.06 -6.41 3.37
CA MET A 95 -26.41 -5.06 3.80
C MET A 95 -25.15 -4.22 3.93
N LEU A 96 -25.29 -2.90 3.79
CA LEU A 96 -24.24 -1.95 4.13
C LEU A 96 -24.22 -1.79 5.66
N SER A 97 -23.06 -2.02 6.27
CA SER A 97 -22.82 -1.80 7.70
C SER A 97 -21.59 -0.94 7.88
N ILE A 98 -21.74 0.14 8.65
CA ILE A 98 -20.64 1.04 8.97
C ILE A 98 -19.65 0.37 9.91
N GLU A 99 -20.10 -0.51 10.81
CA GLU A 99 -19.24 -1.30 11.68
C GLU A 99 -18.36 -2.25 10.87
N ALA A 100 -18.96 -2.98 9.93
CA ALA A 100 -18.22 -3.89 9.06
C ALA A 100 -17.26 -3.14 8.14
N SER A 101 -17.68 -2.00 7.59
CA SER A 101 -16.82 -1.12 6.80
C SER A 101 -15.63 -0.63 7.62
N ALA A 102 -15.86 -0.20 8.87
CA ALA A 102 -14.80 0.24 9.76
C ALA A 102 -13.81 -0.89 10.10
N PHE A 103 -14.31 -2.11 10.34
CA PHE A 103 -13.43 -3.25 10.58
C PHE A 103 -12.58 -3.58 9.35
N ILE A 104 -13.18 -3.56 8.15
CA ILE A 104 -12.43 -3.74 6.90
C ILE A 104 -11.41 -2.62 6.70
N ALA A 105 -11.76 -1.37 7.02
CA ALA A 105 -10.83 -0.25 7.00
C ALA A 105 -9.65 -0.51 7.94
N MET A 106 -9.88 -0.96 9.17
CA MET A 106 -8.82 -1.33 10.11
C MET A 106 -7.88 -2.40 9.52
N VAL A 107 -8.43 -3.50 9.00
CA VAL A 107 -7.64 -4.59 8.42
C VAL A 107 -6.83 -4.11 7.20
N THR A 108 -7.45 -3.32 6.34
CA THR A 108 -6.79 -2.71 5.17
C THR A 108 -5.67 -1.76 5.62
N GLY A 109 -5.93 -0.94 6.65
CA GLY A 109 -4.92 -0.10 7.28
C GLY A 109 -3.72 -0.87 7.83
N MET A 110 -3.92 -2.07 8.38
CA MET A 110 -2.80 -2.92 8.82
C MET A 110 -1.93 -3.38 7.65
N LEU A 111 -2.54 -3.70 6.50
CA LEU A 111 -1.81 -4.05 5.28
C LEU A 111 -0.99 -2.87 4.76
N HIS A 112 -1.55 -1.65 4.73
CA HIS A 112 -0.79 -0.45 4.35
C HIS A 112 0.32 -0.12 5.32
N ALA A 113 0.08 -0.20 6.64
CA ALA A 113 1.11 0.04 7.63
C ALA A 113 2.28 -0.94 7.44
N TYR A 114 1.98 -2.20 7.16
CA TYR A 114 3.00 -3.20 6.85
C TYR A 114 3.75 -2.92 5.54
N ALA A 115 3.03 -2.53 4.47
CA ALA A 115 3.62 -2.15 3.20
C ALA A 115 4.54 -0.94 3.34
N ALA A 116 4.08 0.12 4.01
CA ALA A 116 4.84 1.32 4.32
C ALA A 116 6.12 1.00 5.09
N LEU A 117 6.02 0.22 6.17
CA LEU A 117 7.18 -0.21 6.96
C LEU A 117 8.15 -1.04 6.11
N SER A 118 7.64 -1.94 5.27
CA SER A 118 8.47 -2.75 4.37
C SER A 118 9.21 -1.87 3.35
N ASN A 119 8.51 -0.93 2.72
CA ASN A 119 9.10 0.01 1.77
C ASN A 119 10.18 0.89 2.42
N ILE A 120 9.99 1.28 3.70
CA ILE A 120 10.99 2.04 4.47
C ILE A 120 12.20 1.15 4.82
N MET A 121 11.97 -0.07 5.32
CA MET A 121 13.03 -0.98 5.79
C MET A 121 13.90 -1.53 4.65
N PHE A 122 13.30 -1.87 3.51
CA PHE A 122 14.00 -2.45 2.36
C PHE A 122 14.49 -1.38 1.37
N ARG A 123 14.40 -0.10 1.73
CA ARG A 123 15.02 0.98 0.97
C ARG A 123 16.53 0.71 0.91
N PRO A 124 17.13 0.54 -0.28
CA PRO A 124 18.58 0.41 -0.38
C PRO A 124 19.19 1.65 0.26
N SER A 125 19.93 1.44 1.34
CA SER A 125 20.69 2.51 1.97
C SER A 125 21.63 3.06 0.91
N SER A 126 21.49 4.34 0.60
CA SER A 126 22.42 5.06 -0.26
C SER A 126 23.76 5.28 0.46
N SER A 127 24.28 4.26 1.14
CA SER A 127 25.50 4.28 1.95
C SER A 127 26.26 2.96 1.76
N SER A 128 26.65 2.68 0.53
CA SER A 128 27.84 1.89 0.17
C SER A 128 27.97 1.79 -1.36
N SER A 129 28.35 2.90 -1.99
CA SER A 129 29.08 2.89 -3.26
C SER A 129 29.65 4.29 -3.51
N SER A 130 30.65 4.64 -2.70
CA SER A 130 31.68 5.56 -3.14
C SER A 130 32.57 4.84 -4.15
N THR A 131 32.09 4.63 -5.38
CA THR A 131 32.90 4.63 -6.61
C THR A 131 32.03 4.39 -7.86
N THR A 132 32.32 5.24 -8.86
CA THR A 132 32.28 5.03 -10.31
C THR A 132 30.97 5.02 -11.14
N ASN A 133 31.01 5.94 -12.11
CA ASN A 133 30.28 6.02 -13.38
C ASN A 133 28.78 6.38 -13.38
N LYS A 134 28.53 7.69 -13.29
CA LYS A 134 27.37 8.30 -13.96
C LYS A 134 27.51 8.13 -15.47
N SER A 135 26.81 7.16 -16.04
CA SER A 135 26.46 7.18 -17.47
C SER A 135 25.18 8.01 -17.61
N ILE A 136 25.31 9.19 -18.22
CA ILE A 136 24.17 10.02 -18.60
C ILE A 136 23.64 9.46 -19.91
N TYR A 137 22.39 9.01 -19.94
CA TYR A 137 21.72 8.55 -21.15
C TYR A 137 20.93 9.72 -21.77
N PHE A 138 21.28 10.11 -23.00
CA PHE A 138 20.46 10.94 -23.88
C PHE A 138 20.17 10.13 -25.15
N GLY A 139 18.98 9.53 -25.23
CA GLY A 139 18.58 8.73 -26.40
C GLY A 139 19.46 7.50 -26.69
N SER A 140 19.30 6.94 -27.89
CA SER A 140 19.78 5.61 -28.31
C SER A 140 21.29 5.46 -28.51
N TYR A 141 22.13 6.38 -28.02
CA TYR A 141 23.58 6.35 -28.25
C TYR A 141 24.37 6.34 -26.93
N ARG A 142 25.24 5.33 -26.79
CA ARG A 142 26.06 5.10 -25.60
C ARG A 142 27.46 5.68 -25.85
N LEU A 143 27.78 6.82 -25.22
CA LEU A 143 29.15 7.36 -25.19
C LEU A 143 29.87 6.82 -23.94
N HIS A 144 30.87 5.98 -24.14
CA HIS A 144 31.81 5.57 -23.10
C HIS A 144 32.92 6.62 -23.02
N THR A 145 32.88 7.47 -21.99
CA THR A 145 34.01 8.34 -21.67
C THR A 145 34.80 7.69 -20.54
N LEU A 146 35.95 7.07 -20.88
CA LEU A 146 36.97 6.70 -19.91
C LEU A 146 37.78 7.95 -19.55
N TYR A 147 37.79 8.35 -18.29
CA TYR A 147 38.85 9.20 -17.74
C TYR A 147 39.83 8.28 -17.01
N ILE A 148 41.10 8.35 -17.43
CA ILE A 148 42.26 7.72 -16.78
C ILE A 148 42.60 8.51 -15.52
#